data_AF-A0A6G3XCD0-F1
#
_entry.id   AF-A0A6G3XCD0-F1
#
_cell.length_a   1.000
_cell.length_b   1.000
_cell.length_c   1.000
_cell.angle_alpha   90.00
_cell.angle_beta   90.00
_cell.angle_gamma   90.00
#
_symmetry.space_group_name_H-M   'P 1'
#
loop_
_entity.id
_entity.type
_entity.pdbx_description
1 polymer ?
#
loop_
_entity_poly.entity_id
_entity_poly.type
_entity_poly.pdbx_seq_one_letter_code
_entity_poly.pdbx_strand_id
1 'polypeptide(L)'
;APSTAVVAAALAVVPDDSWTARSLRRAVAVAHRGERAVRSAVVIGGYPWTDLAPEAVALAFGAYAAADGDFEQSVLTAVNMGRDADTTAAVAGALAGATRGVSAIPQSWTIPIGPVLGRCLPAMAGYHVLDVADLLTPPDFVLAGDGTEAPS
;
A
#
# COMPACT_ATOMS: atom_id res chain seq x y z
N ALA A 1 -8.40 8.48 6.96
CA ALA A 1 -9.25 7.51 7.71
C ALA A 1 -8.38 6.73 8.68
N PRO A 2 -8.92 6.19 9.80
CA PRO A 2 -8.17 5.28 10.66
C PRO A 2 -7.68 4.05 9.88
N SER A 3 -6.49 3.56 10.19
CA SER A 3 -5.89 2.37 9.55
C SER A 3 -6.82 1.14 9.62
N THR A 4 -7.55 1.01 10.73
CA THR A 4 -8.57 -0.03 10.94
C THR A 4 -9.74 0.02 9.96
N ALA A 5 -10.18 1.22 9.55
CA ALA A 5 -11.27 1.38 8.58
C ALA A 5 -10.83 0.94 7.18
N VAL A 6 -9.58 1.23 6.79
CA VAL A 6 -9.00 0.79 5.51
C VAL A 6 -8.86 -0.73 5.47
N VAL A 7 -8.39 -1.34 6.57
CA VAL A 7 -8.34 -2.81 6.70
C VAL A 7 -9.73 -3.43 6.59
N ALA A 8 -10.73 -2.85 7.26
CA ALA A 8 -12.10 -3.36 7.24
C ALA A 8 -12.69 -3.28 5.82
N ALA A 9 -12.45 -2.17 5.10
CA ALA A 9 -12.88 -2.02 3.71
C ALA A 9 -12.25 -3.07 2.79
N ALA A 10 -10.95 -3.36 2.96
CA ALA A 10 -10.28 -4.42 2.22
C ALA A 10 -10.88 -5.81 2.52
N LEU A 11 -11.14 -6.13 3.79
CA LEU A 11 -11.76 -7.40 4.17
C LEU A 11 -13.19 -7.56 3.65
N ALA A 12 -13.94 -6.46 3.50
CA ALA A 12 -15.31 -6.50 2.99
C ALA A 12 -15.41 -6.91 1.52
N VAL A 13 -14.34 -6.78 0.74
CA VAL A 13 -14.31 -7.12 -0.70
C VAL A 13 -13.53 -8.39 -1.02
N VAL A 14 -12.75 -8.91 -0.07
CA VAL A 14 -11.99 -10.16 -0.23
C VAL A 14 -12.87 -11.34 0.24
N PRO A 15 -13.00 -12.42 -0.55
CA PRO A 15 -13.78 -13.58 -0.13
C PRO A 15 -13.32 -14.15 1.22
N ASP A 16 -14.25 -14.33 2.16
CA ASP A 16 -13.97 -14.61 3.57
C ASP A 16 -13.18 -15.90 3.81
N ASP A 17 -13.41 -16.91 2.97
CA ASP A 17 -12.78 -18.24 3.03
C ASP A 17 -11.50 -18.32 2.18
N SER A 18 -11.05 -17.21 1.61
CA SER A 18 -9.82 -17.17 0.81
C SER A 18 -8.57 -17.21 1.69
N TRP A 19 -7.46 -17.64 1.07
CA TRP A 19 -6.15 -17.52 1.71
C TRP A 19 -5.78 -16.06 1.99
N THR A 20 -6.09 -15.14 1.07
CA THR A 20 -5.85 -13.70 1.25
C THR A 20 -6.53 -13.16 2.51
N ALA A 21 -7.82 -13.46 2.71
CA ALA A 21 -8.55 -13.01 3.91
C ALA A 21 -7.91 -13.55 5.20
N ARG A 22 -7.55 -14.84 5.24
CA ARG A 22 -6.86 -15.42 6.41
C ARG A 22 -5.49 -14.81 6.67
N SER A 23 -4.69 -14.60 5.63
CA SER A 23 -3.36 -14.00 5.74
C SER A 23 -3.43 -12.55 6.21
N LEU A 24 -4.33 -11.76 5.64
CA LEU A 24 -4.52 -10.35 6.01
C LEU A 24 -5.00 -10.21 7.46
N ARG A 25 -5.96 -11.04 7.91
CA ARG A 25 -6.37 -11.09 9.33
C ARG A 25 -5.20 -11.44 10.26
N ARG A 26 -4.38 -12.43 9.90
CA ARG A 26 -3.19 -12.82 10.68
C ARG A 26 -2.19 -11.68 10.79
N ALA A 27 -1.88 -11.01 9.68
CA ALA A 27 -0.94 -9.90 9.66
C ALA A 27 -1.40 -8.73 10.55
N VAL A 28 -2.65 -8.29 10.38
CA VAL A 28 -3.21 -7.16 11.16
C VAL A 28 -3.30 -7.51 12.65
N ALA A 29 -3.69 -8.74 12.99
CA ALA A 29 -3.79 -9.17 14.39
C ALA A 29 -2.46 -9.10 15.14
N VAL A 30 -1.33 -9.24 14.45
CA VAL A 30 0.02 -9.19 15.06
C VAL A 30 0.79 -7.90 14.72
N ALA A 31 0.20 -6.96 14.00
CA ALA A 31 0.87 -5.74 13.53
C ALA A 31 1.51 -4.93 14.68
N HIS A 32 0.80 -4.81 15.80
CA HIS A 32 1.29 -4.14 17.01
C HIS A 32 2.55 -4.79 17.63
N ARG A 33 2.90 -6.02 17.23
CA ARG A 33 4.10 -6.74 17.70
C ARG A 33 5.30 -6.52 16.79
N GLY A 34 5.14 -5.69 15.76
CA GLY A 34 6.19 -5.27 14.84
C GLY A 34 6.49 -6.25 13.70
N GLU A 35 7.41 -5.81 12.86
CA GLU A 35 7.84 -6.43 11.61
C GLU A 35 8.04 -7.95 11.67
N ARG A 36 8.84 -8.42 12.63
CA ARG A 36 9.18 -9.84 12.76
C ARG A 36 7.94 -10.70 13.02
N ALA A 37 6.99 -10.21 13.81
CA ALA A 37 5.77 -10.94 14.11
C ALA A 37 4.85 -11.04 12.89
N VAL A 38 4.70 -9.95 12.14
CA VAL A 38 3.94 -9.92 10.88
C VAL A 38 4.54 -10.91 9.89
N ARG A 39 5.86 -10.83 9.66
CA ARG A 39 6.59 -11.74 8.77
C ARG A 39 6.37 -13.20 9.16
N SER A 40 6.56 -13.55 10.44
CA SER A 40 6.39 -14.92 10.93
C SER A 40 4.95 -15.43 10.83
N ALA A 41 3.94 -14.56 10.87
CA ALA A 41 2.53 -14.97 10.81
C ALA A 41 2.04 -15.30 9.39
N VAL A 42 2.70 -14.75 8.37
CA VAL A 42 2.23 -14.78 6.98
C VAL A 42 3.14 -15.58 6.07
N VAL A 43 4.46 -15.44 6.20
CA VAL A 43 5.43 -16.00 5.26
C VAL A 43 5.44 -17.52 5.31
N ILE A 44 5.31 -18.15 4.14
CA ILE A 44 5.44 -19.60 4.02
C ILE A 44 6.91 -19.95 3.79
N GLY A 45 7.60 -20.31 4.88
CA GLY A 45 9.05 -20.60 4.83
C GLY A 45 9.45 -21.75 3.90
N GLY A 46 8.55 -22.68 3.60
CA GLY A 46 8.79 -23.80 2.68
C GLY A 46 8.57 -23.47 1.20
N TYR A 47 8.07 -22.27 0.88
CA TYR A 47 7.80 -21.86 -0.50
C TYR A 47 8.92 -20.94 -1.01
N PRO A 48 9.63 -21.32 -2.09
CA PRO A 48 10.84 -20.63 -2.50
C PRO A 48 10.56 -19.25 -3.13
N TRP A 49 9.37 -19.05 -3.71
CA TRP A 49 9.02 -17.80 -4.37
C TRP A 49 8.38 -16.80 -3.42
N THR A 50 8.54 -15.52 -3.72
CA THR A 50 8.11 -14.39 -2.88
C THR A 50 6.85 -13.71 -3.39
N ASP A 51 6.40 -14.06 -4.59
CA ASP A 51 5.33 -13.45 -5.39
C ASP A 51 3.92 -13.99 -5.06
N LEU A 52 3.74 -14.60 -3.89
CA LEU A 52 2.43 -15.05 -3.44
C LEU A 52 1.54 -13.86 -3.10
N ALA A 53 0.54 -13.57 -3.92
CA ALA A 53 -0.40 -12.47 -3.68
C ALA A 53 -1.01 -12.45 -2.25
N PRO A 54 -1.45 -13.58 -1.64
CA PRO A 54 -1.93 -13.58 -0.26
C PRO A 54 -0.88 -13.18 0.77
N GLU A 55 0.40 -13.45 0.49
CA GLU A 55 1.52 -13.07 1.34
C GLU A 55 1.85 -11.58 1.16
N ALA A 56 2.03 -11.12 -0.08
CA ALA A 56 2.36 -9.73 -0.39
C ALA A 56 1.28 -8.76 0.14
N VAL A 57 0.00 -9.05 -0.12
CA VAL A 57 -1.11 -8.23 0.39
C VAL A 57 -1.11 -8.19 1.92
N ALA A 58 -0.92 -9.33 2.58
CA ALA A 58 -0.91 -9.38 4.04
C ALA A 58 0.29 -8.68 4.66
N LEU A 59 1.49 -8.80 4.08
CA LEU A 59 2.68 -8.07 4.52
C LEU A 59 2.48 -6.56 4.36
N ALA A 60 1.94 -6.10 3.22
CA ALA A 60 1.68 -4.67 3.00
C ALA A 60 0.66 -4.09 4.00
N PHE A 61 -0.47 -4.77 4.23
CA PHE A 61 -1.47 -4.35 5.22
C PHE A 61 -0.94 -4.46 6.65
N GLY A 62 -0.11 -5.45 6.95
CA GLY A 62 0.55 -5.60 8.25
C GLY A 62 1.53 -4.46 8.53
N ALA A 63 2.33 -4.05 7.54
CA ALA A 63 3.21 -2.89 7.64
C ALA A 63 2.43 -1.59 7.84
N TYR A 64 1.40 -1.36 7.01
CA TYR A 64 0.52 -0.20 7.11
C TYR A 64 -0.16 -0.10 8.48
N ALA A 65 -0.66 -1.22 9.01
CA ALA A 65 -1.29 -1.27 10.32
C ALA A 65 -0.28 -1.08 11.47
N ALA A 66 0.93 -1.65 11.36
CA ALA A 66 1.98 -1.52 12.37
C ALA A 66 2.48 -0.07 12.50
N ALA A 67 2.46 0.67 11.38
CA ALA A 67 2.85 2.08 11.31
C ALA A 67 1.69 3.06 11.57
N ASP A 68 0.49 2.57 11.89
CA ASP A 68 -0.74 3.37 12.00
C ASP A 68 -0.96 4.32 10.80
N GLY A 69 -0.68 3.81 9.60
CA GLY A 69 -0.79 4.55 8.35
C GLY A 69 0.16 5.74 8.21
N ASP A 70 1.23 5.83 9.00
CA ASP A 70 2.35 6.73 8.72
C ASP A 70 3.09 6.29 7.45
N PHE A 71 3.38 7.22 6.54
CA PHE A 71 3.94 6.87 5.22
C PHE A 71 5.33 6.26 5.30
N GLU A 72 6.27 6.95 5.96
CA GLU A 72 7.67 6.53 6.02
C GLU A 72 7.80 5.21 6.78
N GLN A 73 7.14 5.09 7.94
CA GLN A 73 7.18 3.86 8.73
C GLN A 73 6.49 2.69 8.02
N SER A 74 5.39 2.92 7.29
CA SER A 74 4.72 1.86 6.51
C SER A 74 5.64 1.28 5.43
N VAL A 75 6.30 2.16 4.66
CA VAL A 75 7.21 1.76 3.59
C VAL A 75 8.43 1.05 4.14
N LEU A 76 9.09 1.62 5.16
CA LEU A 76 10.28 1.01 5.77
C LEU A 76 9.98 -0.34 6.41
N THR A 77 8.86 -0.46 7.13
CA THR A 77 8.43 -1.74 7.72
C THR A 77 8.21 -2.80 6.65
N ALA A 78 7.57 -2.45 5.53
CA ALA A 78 7.35 -3.38 4.42
C ALA A 78 8.68 -3.83 3.79
N VAL A 79 9.59 -2.88 3.48
CA VAL A 79 10.91 -3.18 2.91
C VAL A 79 11.71 -4.12 3.82
N ASN A 80 11.73 -3.86 5.11
CA ASN A 80 12.53 -4.62 6.06
C ASN A 80 12.00 -6.06 6.30
N MET A 81 10.70 -6.33 6.06
CA MET A 81 10.18 -7.71 6.06
C MET A 81 10.76 -8.58 4.92
N GLY A 82 11.32 -7.94 3.88
CA GLY A 82 11.91 -8.59 2.72
C GLY A 82 10.86 -9.27 1.83
N ARG A 83 11.24 -10.40 1.22
CA ARG A 83 10.43 -11.14 0.24
C ARG A 83 10.23 -10.29 -1.02
N ASP A 84 8.99 -10.04 -1.43
CA ASP A 84 8.62 -9.18 -2.55
C ASP A 84 8.58 -7.72 -2.06
N ALA A 85 9.77 -7.22 -1.68
CA ALA A 85 9.93 -6.00 -0.90
C ALA A 85 9.47 -4.75 -1.66
N ASP A 86 9.72 -4.68 -2.96
CA ASP A 86 9.26 -3.60 -3.83
C ASP A 86 7.73 -3.60 -3.95
N THR A 87 7.10 -4.76 -4.19
CA THR A 87 5.64 -4.86 -4.26
C THR A 87 4.97 -4.52 -2.93
N THR A 88 5.45 -5.10 -1.83
CA THR A 88 4.87 -4.86 -0.50
C THR A 88 5.03 -3.40 -0.06
N ALA A 89 6.19 -2.80 -0.31
CA ALA A 89 6.44 -1.39 -0.05
C ALA A 89 5.60 -0.46 -0.92
N ALA A 90 5.44 -0.79 -2.22
CA ALA A 90 4.58 -0.03 -3.12
C ALA A 90 3.11 -0.04 -2.65
N VAL A 91 2.58 -1.19 -2.26
CA VAL A 91 1.20 -1.30 -1.77
C VAL A 91 1.05 -0.59 -0.41
N ALA A 92 1.97 -0.80 0.53
CA ALA A 92 1.92 -0.13 1.84
C ALA A 92 2.03 1.41 1.70
N GLY A 93 2.92 1.88 0.82
CA GLY A 93 3.07 3.29 0.48
C GLY A 93 1.84 3.88 -0.21
N ALA A 94 1.18 3.13 -1.11
CA ALA A 94 -0.07 3.57 -1.73
C ALA A 94 -1.20 3.72 -0.69
N LEU A 95 -1.35 2.77 0.24
CA LEU A 95 -2.32 2.85 1.34
C LEU A 95 -2.04 4.04 2.25
N ALA A 96 -0.79 4.23 2.67
CA ALA A 96 -0.41 5.34 3.54
C ALA A 96 -0.51 6.70 2.83
N GLY A 97 -0.09 6.78 1.57
CA GLY A 97 -0.18 7.99 0.73
C GLY A 97 -1.64 8.39 0.48
N ALA A 98 -2.52 7.43 0.19
CA ALA A 98 -3.96 7.70 0.09
C ALA A 98 -4.57 8.13 1.44
N THR A 99 -4.02 7.65 2.57
CA THR A 99 -4.49 8.00 3.91
C THR A 99 -4.04 9.38 4.38
N ARG A 100 -2.80 9.76 4.05
CA ARG A 100 -2.11 10.94 4.61
C ARG A 100 -1.90 12.07 3.60
N GLY A 101 -2.12 11.80 2.31
CA GLY A 101 -1.87 12.72 1.21
C GLY A 101 -0.41 12.76 0.77
N VAL A 102 -0.16 13.42 -0.37
CA VAL A 102 1.16 13.51 -1.00
C VAL A 102 2.19 14.25 -0.14
N SER A 103 1.76 15.18 0.72
CA SER A 103 2.62 15.93 1.63
C SER A 103 3.27 15.07 2.73
N ALA A 104 2.78 13.85 2.95
CA ALA A 104 3.37 12.91 3.90
C ALA A 104 4.61 12.18 3.35
N ILE A 105 4.88 12.28 2.04
CA ILE A 105 6.00 11.62 1.40
C ILE A 105 7.27 12.46 1.62
N PRO A 106 8.36 11.88 2.18
CA PRO A 106 9.60 12.61 2.36
C PRO A 106 10.14 13.17 1.04
N GLN A 107 10.44 14.46 0.99
CA GLN A 107 10.96 15.10 -0.22
C GLN A 107 12.29 14.48 -0.69
N SER A 108 13.12 14.01 0.24
CA SER A 108 14.36 13.29 -0.07
C SER A 108 14.12 11.98 -0.84
N TRP A 109 12.94 11.37 -0.73
CA TRP A 109 12.56 10.16 -1.46
C TRP A 109 11.97 10.48 -2.84
N THR A 110 11.36 11.65 -3.01
CA THR A 110 10.76 12.05 -4.29
C THR A 110 11.75 12.71 -5.24
N ILE A 111 12.74 13.46 -4.73
CA ILE A 111 13.77 14.13 -5.55
C ILE A 111 14.46 13.18 -6.56
N PRO A 112 14.84 11.93 -6.21
CA PRO A 112 15.49 11.02 -7.15
C PRO A 112 14.55 10.41 -8.19
N ILE A 113 13.23 10.54 -8.02
CA ILE A 113 12.25 9.95 -8.94
C ILE A 113 12.19 10.83 -10.19
N GLY A 114 12.57 10.25 -11.32
CA GLY A 114 12.51 10.89 -12.63
C GLY A 114 11.58 10.15 -13.60
N PRO A 115 11.39 10.70 -14.81
CA PRO A 115 10.63 10.03 -15.86
C PRO A 115 11.19 8.64 -16.17
N VAL A 116 10.31 7.68 -16.43
CA VAL A 116 10.75 6.31 -16.71
C VAL A 116 11.41 6.22 -18.09
N LEU A 117 12.47 5.43 -18.18
CA LEU A 117 13.25 5.28 -19.42
C LEU A 117 12.54 4.42 -20.48
N GLY A 118 11.46 3.72 -20.12
CA GLY A 118 10.74 2.83 -21.03
C GLY A 118 11.49 1.56 -21.46
N ARG A 119 12.54 1.14 -20.73
CA ARG A 119 13.32 -0.08 -21.06
C ARG A 119 12.48 -1.36 -21.03
N CYS A 120 11.64 -1.52 -20.00
CA CYS A 120 10.76 -2.67 -19.87
C CYS A 120 9.41 -2.46 -20.59
N LEU A 121 8.93 -1.20 -20.61
CA LEU A 121 7.66 -0.81 -21.21
C LEU A 121 7.89 0.43 -22.10
N PRO A 122 8.16 0.26 -23.40
CA PRO A 122 8.46 1.38 -24.30
C PRO A 122 7.35 2.44 -24.36
N ALA A 123 6.09 2.03 -24.20
CA ALA A 123 4.93 2.92 -24.17
C ALA A 123 4.94 3.92 -23.00
N MET A 124 5.69 3.63 -21.92
CA MET A 124 5.81 4.52 -20.77
C MET A 124 7.00 5.48 -20.86
N ALA A 125 7.83 5.38 -21.91
CA ALA A 125 9.04 6.21 -22.02
C ALA A 125 8.72 7.71 -21.89
N GLY A 126 9.41 8.38 -20.97
CA GLY A 126 9.26 9.82 -20.73
C GLY A 126 8.12 10.23 -19.79
N TYR A 127 7.26 9.31 -19.35
CA TYR A 127 6.26 9.60 -18.33
C TYR A 127 6.86 9.63 -16.94
N HIS A 128 6.51 10.64 -16.15
CA HIS A 128 6.68 10.68 -14.71
C HIS A 128 5.45 10.07 -14.01
N VAL A 129 5.62 9.54 -12.81
CA VAL A 129 4.51 8.92 -12.05
C VAL A 129 3.38 9.92 -11.76
N LEU A 130 3.71 11.20 -11.61
CA LEU A 130 2.73 12.27 -11.40
C LEU A 130 1.89 12.53 -12.66
N ASP A 131 2.47 12.42 -13.86
CA ASP A 131 1.71 12.58 -15.11
C ASP A 131 0.58 11.55 -15.18
N VAL A 132 0.84 10.32 -14.72
CA VAL A 132 -0.16 9.25 -14.65
C VAL A 132 -1.18 9.51 -13.54
N ALA A 133 -0.75 10.04 -12.39
CA ALA A 133 -1.64 10.38 -11.28
C ALA A 133 -2.64 11.47 -11.68
N ASP A 134 -2.19 12.49 -12.41
CA ASP A 134 -3.02 13.60 -12.88
C ASP A 134 -4.09 13.12 -13.89
N LEU A 135 -3.78 12.13 -14.72
CA LEU A 135 -4.77 11.51 -15.63
C LEU A 135 -5.91 10.78 -14.88
N LEU A 136 -5.63 10.24 -13.69
CA LEU A 136 -6.60 9.52 -12.87
C LEU A 136 -7.44 10.45 -11.99
N THR A 137 -6.98 11.69 -11.81
CA THR A 137 -7.63 12.72 -10.98
C THR A 137 -7.78 14.03 -11.78
N PRO A 138 -8.57 14.03 -12.87
CA PRO A 138 -8.76 15.23 -13.66
C PRO A 138 -9.34 16.37 -12.80
N PRO A 139 -9.19 17.65 -13.21
CA PRO A 139 -9.60 18.81 -12.41
C PRO A 139 -11.05 18.79 -11.88
N ASP A 140 -11.95 18.09 -12.57
CA ASP A 140 -13.36 17.96 -12.22
C ASP A 140 -13.66 16.70 -11.37
N PHE A 141 -12.62 15.98 -10.93
CA PHE A 141 -12.76 14.77 -10.12
C PHE A 141 -13.11 15.13 -8.67
N VAL A 142 -14.38 14.98 -8.33
CA VAL A 142 -14.91 15.12 -6.97
C VAL A 142 -15.02 13.74 -6.33
N LEU A 143 -14.33 13.54 -5.20
CA LEU A 143 -14.49 12.32 -4.40
C LEU A 143 -15.89 12.30 -3.79
N ALA A 144 -16.67 11.23 -4.04
CA ALA A 144 -17.99 11.03 -3.45
C ALA A 144 -17.90 11.00 -1.92
N GLY A 145 -18.00 12.16 -1.29
CA GLY A 145 -17.80 12.34 0.16
C GLY A 145 -17.59 13.78 0.62
N ASP A 146 -17.33 14.74 -0.28
CA ASP A 146 -17.20 16.17 0.05
C ASP A 146 -18.54 16.94 -0.01
N GLY A 147 -19.67 16.23 0.16
CA GLY A 147 -21.01 16.79 0.17
C GLY A 147 -21.21 17.86 1.24
N THR A 148 -20.76 19.06 0.92
CA THR A 148 -21.04 20.30 1.63
C THR A 148 -22.03 21.08 0.76
N GLU A 149 -23.23 21.22 1.32
CA GLU A 149 -24.32 22.14 1.00
C GLU A 149 -25.00 22.05 -0.38
N ALA A 150 -26.26 21.59 -0.33
CA ALA A 150 -27.25 21.88 -1.35
C ALA A 150 -27.48 23.40 -1.44
N PRO A 151 -27.58 23.98 -2.65
CA PRO A 151 -27.84 25.41 -2.81
C PRO A 151 -29.26 25.75 -2.33
N SER A 152 -29.35 26.91 -1.67
CA SER A 152 -30.55 27.55 -1.10
C SER A 152 -31.68 27.79 -2.08
#